data_AF-A0A7C6SBN5-F1
#
_entry.id   AF-A0A7C6SBN5-F1
#
_cell.length_a   1.000
_cell.length_b   1.000
_cell.length_c   1.000
_cell.angle_alpha   90.00
_cell.angle_beta   90.00
_cell.angle_gamma   90.00
#
_symmetry.space_group_name_H-M   'P 1'
#
loop_
_entity.id
_entity.type
_entity.pdbx_description
1 polymer ?
#
loop_
_entity_poly.entity_id
_entity_poly.type
_entity_poly.pdbx_seq_one_letter_code
_entity_poly.pdbx_strand_id
1 'polypeptide(L)'
;VDYDTMYQEFTKSTEHRVIVFAFDPDLYECPYCVLLLPIMNEVALEEGLKEILYFDVYEMRKDRTNEYVDLVEFITSQTDLEIRNDLHEIVVPDIYLVKDGKIISHHIATFKDEEGRFILNLTEAEKEEIKSIYRDMFKKVN
;
A
#
# COMPACT_ATOMS: atom_id res chain seq x y z
N VAL A 1 -1.06 -1.37 -13.03
CA VAL A 1 -1.84 -2.50 -13.59
C VAL A 1 -3.32 -2.16 -13.57
N ASP A 2 -4.16 -2.82 -14.38
CA ASP A 2 -5.63 -2.66 -14.30
C ASP A 2 -6.23 -3.44 -13.11
N TYR A 3 -7.53 -3.24 -12.85
CA TYR A 3 -8.22 -3.87 -11.73
C TYR A 3 -8.21 -5.39 -11.82
N ASP A 4 -8.54 -5.97 -12.98
CA ASP A 4 -8.61 -7.42 -13.12
C ASP A 4 -7.26 -8.08 -12.85
N THR A 5 -6.18 -7.53 -13.42
CA THR A 5 -4.82 -8.00 -13.17
C THR A 5 -4.45 -7.85 -11.69
N MET A 6 -4.68 -6.67 -11.11
CA MET A 6 -4.41 -6.42 -9.69
C MET A 6 -5.17 -7.41 -8.81
N TYR A 7 -6.47 -7.58 -9.03
CA TYR A 7 -7.32 -8.42 -8.20
C TYR A 7 -6.93 -9.89 -8.29
N GLN A 8 -6.57 -10.40 -9.47
CA GLN A 8 -6.04 -11.76 -9.61
C GLN A 8 -4.72 -11.94 -8.85
N GLU A 9 -3.77 -11.01 -9.00
CA GLU A 9 -2.49 -11.08 -8.29
C GLU A 9 -2.68 -10.94 -6.76
N PHE A 10 -3.60 -10.09 -6.34
CA PHE A 10 -3.87 -9.82 -4.93
C PHE A 10 -4.56 -10.99 -4.22
N THR A 11 -5.51 -11.64 -4.89
CA THR A 11 -6.39 -12.64 -4.27
C THR A 11 -6.03 -14.09 -4.59
N LYS A 12 -5.23 -14.35 -5.62
CA LYS A 12 -4.98 -15.72 -6.13
C LYS A 12 -3.53 -16.04 -6.45
N SER A 13 -2.62 -15.06 -6.46
CA SER A 13 -1.22 -15.33 -6.81
C SER A 13 -0.60 -16.31 -5.82
N THR A 14 0.06 -17.34 -6.34
CA THR A 14 0.83 -18.30 -5.52
C THR A 14 2.26 -17.82 -5.26
N GLU A 15 2.67 -16.76 -5.96
CA GLU A 15 3.95 -16.09 -5.74
C GLU A 15 3.79 -14.99 -4.69
N HIS A 16 4.91 -14.61 -4.05
CA HIS A 16 4.92 -13.38 -3.27
C HIS A 16 4.78 -12.19 -4.20
N ARG A 17 3.77 -11.34 -3.97
CA ARG A 17 3.57 -10.09 -4.69
C ARG A 17 3.62 -8.91 -3.74
N VAL A 18 4.41 -7.90 -4.10
CA VAL A 18 4.33 -6.59 -3.47
C VAL A 18 3.40 -5.74 -4.33
N ILE A 19 2.28 -5.31 -3.76
CA ILE A 19 1.26 -4.50 -4.44
C ILE A 19 1.11 -3.18 -3.68
N VAL A 20 1.06 -2.08 -4.42
CA VAL A 20 0.98 -0.73 -3.86
C VAL A 20 -0.23 -0.04 -4.45
N PHE A 21 -1.16 0.34 -3.57
CA PHE A 21 -2.26 1.21 -3.93
C PHE A 21 -1.82 2.65 -3.72
N ALA A 22 -1.92 3.46 -4.76
CA ALA A 22 -1.56 4.86 -4.72
C ALA A 22 -2.43 5.66 -5.69
N PHE A 23 -2.17 6.95 -5.83
CA PHE A 23 -2.79 7.80 -6.85
C PHE A 23 -1.79 8.12 -7.94
N ASP A 24 -2.23 8.05 -9.19
CA ASP A 24 -1.36 8.37 -10.33
C ASP A 24 -0.85 9.82 -10.17
N PRO A 25 0.47 10.02 -9.99
CA PRO A 25 1.03 11.34 -9.71
C PRO A 25 0.92 12.30 -10.90
N ASP A 26 0.68 11.79 -12.12
CA ASP A 26 0.45 12.63 -13.29
C ASP A 26 -0.99 13.19 -13.32
N LEU A 27 -1.90 12.60 -12.55
CA LEU A 27 -3.33 12.95 -12.52
C LEU A 27 -3.77 13.57 -11.19
N TYR A 28 -3.19 13.15 -10.06
CA TYR A 28 -3.68 13.51 -8.73
C TYR A 28 -2.53 13.76 -7.75
N GLU A 29 -2.73 14.74 -6.85
CA GLU A 29 -1.76 15.02 -5.80
C GLU A 29 -1.92 14.06 -4.60
N CYS A 30 -0.82 13.40 -4.23
CA CYS A 30 -0.71 12.59 -3.02
C CYS A 30 0.63 12.88 -2.31
N PRO A 31 0.66 13.80 -1.33
CA PRO A 31 1.91 14.17 -0.64
C PRO A 31 2.62 12.98 0.02
N TYR A 32 1.84 12.04 0.59
CA TYR A 32 2.39 10.82 1.19
C TYR A 32 3.00 9.88 0.14
N CYS A 33 2.40 9.78 -1.05
CA CYS A 33 2.91 8.95 -2.14
C CYS A 33 4.23 9.51 -2.66
N VAL A 34 4.32 10.83 -2.85
CA VAL A 34 5.55 11.52 -3.26
C VAL A 34 6.68 11.29 -2.25
N LEU A 35 6.36 11.24 -0.95
CA LEU A 35 7.33 10.97 0.10
C LEU A 35 7.79 9.51 0.13
N LEU A 36 6.86 8.55 0.08
CA LEU A 36 7.15 7.15 0.41
C LEU A 36 7.50 6.27 -0.76
N LEU A 37 6.93 6.50 -1.95
CA LEU A 37 7.22 5.67 -3.11
C LEU A 37 8.73 5.66 -3.45
N PRO A 38 9.47 6.79 -3.36
CA PRO A 38 10.92 6.77 -3.54
C PRO A 38 11.65 5.95 -2.48
N ILE A 39 11.25 6.07 -1.20
CA ILE A 39 11.86 5.31 -0.08
C ILE A 39 11.63 3.81 -0.26
N MET A 40 10.41 3.42 -0.62
CA MET A 40 10.06 2.03 -0.91
C MET A 40 10.83 1.49 -2.10
N ASN A 41 10.95 2.26 -3.19
CA ASN A 41 11.69 1.86 -4.38
C ASN A 41 13.19 1.70 -4.11
N GLU A 42 13.79 2.57 -3.29
CA GLU A 42 15.17 2.44 -2.83
C GLU A 42 15.39 1.08 -2.14
N VAL A 43 14.55 0.76 -1.16
CA VAL A 43 14.64 -0.51 -0.41
C VAL A 43 14.36 -1.72 -1.30
N ALA A 44 13.42 -1.62 -2.23
CA ALA A 44 13.13 -2.67 -3.18
C ALA A 44 14.35 -3.01 -4.05
N LEU A 45 15.08 -2.00 -4.51
CA LEU A 45 16.32 -2.18 -5.27
C LEU A 45 17.43 -2.80 -4.42
N GLU A 46 17.58 -2.36 -3.16
CA GLU A 46 18.56 -2.90 -2.21
C GLU A 46 18.33 -4.39 -1.92
N GLU A 47 17.06 -4.80 -1.73
CA GLU A 47 16.68 -6.18 -1.42
C GLU A 47 16.50 -7.05 -2.69
N GLY A 48 16.76 -6.49 -3.88
CA GLY A 48 16.71 -7.21 -5.15
C GLY A 48 15.30 -7.62 -5.60
N LEU A 49 14.27 -6.89 -5.15
CA LEU A 49 12.90 -7.12 -5.55
C LEU A 49 12.73 -6.84 -7.05
N LYS A 50 12.20 -7.82 -7.78
CA LYS A 50 12.11 -7.76 -9.25
C LYS A 50 10.97 -6.88 -9.75
N GLU A 51 9.89 -6.81 -8.98
CA GLU A 51 8.64 -6.21 -9.42
C GLU A 51 7.85 -5.68 -8.22
N ILE A 52 7.22 -4.52 -8.42
CA ILE A 52 6.18 -3.97 -7.55
C ILE A 52 4.98 -3.66 -8.45
N LEU A 53 3.80 -4.18 -8.08
CA LEU A 53 2.58 -3.91 -8.81
C LEU A 53 1.93 -2.63 -8.28
N TYR A 54 1.98 -1.58 -9.08
CA TYR A 54 1.30 -0.33 -8.78
C TYR A 54 -0.15 -0.36 -9.28
N PHE A 55 -1.10 0.03 -8.43
CA PHE A 55 -2.51 0.15 -8.78
C PHE A 55 -3.05 1.52 -8.35
N ASP A 56 -3.59 2.27 -9.31
CA ASP A 56 -4.27 3.54 -9.02
C ASP A 56 -5.69 3.26 -8.52
N VAL A 57 -5.96 3.67 -7.27
CA VAL A 57 -7.24 3.46 -6.59
C VAL A 57 -8.09 4.74 -6.56
N TYR A 58 -7.63 5.85 -7.14
CA TYR A 58 -8.24 7.17 -6.97
C TYR A 58 -9.71 7.23 -7.39
N GLU A 59 -10.02 6.98 -8.66
CA GLU A 59 -11.39 7.15 -9.18
C GLU A 59 -12.36 6.17 -8.53
N MET A 60 -11.96 4.90 -8.37
CA MET A 60 -12.83 3.91 -7.76
C MET A 60 -13.10 4.19 -6.27
N ARG A 61 -12.13 4.75 -5.55
CA ARG A 61 -12.31 5.21 -4.16
C ARG A 61 -13.25 6.42 -4.11
N LYS A 62 -13.03 7.40 -4.98
CA LYS A 62 -13.82 8.64 -5.06
C LYS A 62 -15.28 8.36 -5.36
N ASP A 63 -15.55 7.50 -6.34
CA ASP A 63 -16.91 7.14 -6.75
C ASP A 63 -17.49 5.96 -5.95
N ARG A 64 -16.67 5.33 -5.09
CA ARG A 64 -17.00 4.16 -4.29
C ARG A 64 -17.67 3.06 -5.12
N THR A 65 -17.01 2.66 -6.20
CA THR A 65 -17.54 1.65 -7.13
C THR A 65 -17.69 0.29 -6.44
N ASN A 66 -18.44 -0.62 -7.06
CA ASN A 66 -18.60 -1.98 -6.53
C ASN A 66 -17.24 -2.69 -6.41
N GLU A 67 -16.34 -2.51 -7.39
CA GLU A 67 -14.99 -3.06 -7.35
C GLU A 67 -14.19 -2.57 -6.13
N TYR A 68 -14.40 -1.31 -5.73
CA TYR A 68 -13.75 -0.73 -4.55
C TYR A 68 -14.33 -1.30 -3.26
N VAL A 69 -15.65 -1.48 -3.20
CA VAL A 69 -16.32 -2.10 -2.05
C VAL A 69 -15.85 -3.54 -1.87
N ASP A 70 -15.84 -4.34 -2.93
CA ASP A 70 -15.36 -5.74 -2.92
C ASP A 70 -13.89 -5.82 -2.46
N LEU A 71 -13.07 -4.86 -2.90
CA LEU A 71 -11.67 -4.77 -2.49
C LEU A 71 -11.52 -4.44 -1.00
N VAL A 72 -12.27 -3.45 -0.49
CA VAL A 72 -12.28 -3.09 0.93
C VAL A 72 -12.77 -4.26 1.79
N GLU A 73 -13.83 -4.95 1.39
CA GLU A 73 -14.34 -6.13 2.10
C GLU A 73 -13.29 -7.27 2.15
N PHE A 74 -12.62 -7.53 1.04
CA PHE A 74 -11.55 -8.53 1.01
C PHE A 74 -10.41 -8.17 1.95
N ILE A 75 -9.93 -6.92 1.92
CA ILE A 75 -8.81 -6.47 2.76
C ILE A 75 -9.20 -6.54 4.24
N THR A 76 -10.37 -6.00 4.59
CA THR A 76 -10.87 -5.96 5.98
C THR A 76 -11.19 -7.34 6.56
N SER A 77 -11.37 -8.36 5.71
CA SER A 77 -11.44 -9.74 6.18
C SER A 77 -10.10 -10.31 6.67
N GLN A 78 -8.97 -9.63 6.41
CA GLN A 78 -7.61 -10.11 6.70
C GLN A 78 -6.75 -9.14 7.51
N THR A 79 -6.93 -7.84 7.37
CA THR A 79 -6.17 -6.78 8.05
C THR A 79 -7.02 -5.51 8.23
N ASP A 80 -6.60 -4.61 9.11
CA ASP A 80 -7.32 -3.37 9.37
C ASP A 80 -7.06 -2.31 8.29
N LEU A 81 -8.10 -1.52 8.00
CA LEU A 81 -8.00 -0.28 7.23
C LEU A 81 -8.37 0.92 8.09
N GLU A 82 -7.96 2.11 7.65
CA GLU A 82 -8.38 3.36 8.26
C GLU A 82 -9.90 3.52 8.21
N ILE A 83 -10.49 4.03 9.31
CA ILE A 83 -11.91 4.37 9.36
C ILE A 83 -12.06 5.87 9.19
N ARG A 84 -12.80 6.29 8.17
CA ARG A 84 -13.10 7.69 7.85
C ARG A 84 -14.59 7.82 7.57
N ASN A 85 -15.26 8.75 8.25
CA ASN A 85 -16.72 8.92 8.16
C ASN A 85 -17.48 7.59 8.37
N ASP A 86 -17.09 6.82 9.39
CA ASP A 86 -17.66 5.51 9.73
C ASP A 86 -17.52 4.42 8.64
N LEU A 87 -16.62 4.62 7.68
CA LEU A 87 -16.34 3.66 6.60
C LEU A 87 -14.87 3.26 6.60
N HIS A 88 -14.60 1.97 6.37
CA HIS A 88 -13.25 1.52 6.04
C HIS A 88 -12.82 2.13 4.69
N GLU A 89 -11.61 2.66 4.67
CA GLU A 89 -11.07 3.40 3.54
C GLU A 89 -9.59 3.07 3.32
N ILE A 90 -9.27 2.74 2.07
CA ILE A 90 -7.88 2.59 1.61
C ILE A 90 -7.22 3.98 1.63
N VAL A 91 -6.24 4.17 2.51
CA VAL A 91 -5.45 5.40 2.62
C VAL A 91 -4.09 5.21 1.96
N VAL A 92 -3.80 6.04 0.97
CA VAL A 92 -2.63 5.86 0.11
C VAL A 92 -1.39 6.65 0.58
N PRO A 93 -0.17 6.18 0.27
CA PRO A 93 0.10 4.89 -0.34
C PRO A 93 -0.18 3.74 0.63
N ASP A 94 -0.71 2.65 0.12
CA ASP A 94 -1.05 1.47 0.90
C ASP A 94 -0.34 0.25 0.33
N ILE A 95 0.56 -0.35 1.11
CA ILE A 95 1.56 -1.31 0.62
C ILE A 95 1.25 -2.68 1.21
N TYR A 96 1.11 -3.66 0.33
CA TYR A 96 0.74 -5.01 0.67
C TYR A 96 1.80 -5.99 0.18
N LEU A 97 2.19 -6.92 1.05
CA LEU A 97 2.81 -8.17 0.64
C LEU A 97 1.75 -9.27 0.72
N VAL A 98 1.48 -9.90 -0.42
CA VAL A 98 0.53 -11.01 -0.50
C VAL A 98 1.18 -12.30 -0.99
N LYS A 99 0.59 -13.44 -0.59
CA LYS A 99 0.88 -14.77 -1.13
C LYS A 99 -0.29 -15.69 -0.88
N ASP A 100 -0.63 -16.52 -1.86
CA ASP A 100 -1.73 -17.49 -1.81
C ASP A 100 -3.06 -16.81 -1.42
N GLY A 101 -3.28 -15.58 -1.92
CA GLY A 101 -4.44 -14.76 -1.59
C GLY A 101 -4.48 -14.24 -0.16
N LYS A 102 -3.39 -14.34 0.59
CA LYS A 102 -3.28 -13.88 1.98
C LYS A 102 -2.40 -12.65 2.08
N ILE A 103 -2.86 -11.64 2.84
CA ILE A 103 -2.05 -10.49 3.21
C ILE A 103 -1.09 -10.91 4.32
N ILE A 104 0.20 -10.98 4.02
CA ILE A 104 1.27 -11.35 4.96
C ILE A 104 1.84 -10.14 5.68
N SER A 105 1.83 -8.99 5.02
CA SER A 105 2.32 -7.73 5.60
C SER A 105 1.62 -6.55 4.92
N HIS A 106 1.45 -5.48 5.69
CA HIS A 106 0.64 -4.34 5.30
C HIS A 106 1.21 -3.08 5.96
N HIS A 107 1.31 -1.97 5.22
CA HIS A 107 1.75 -0.68 5.73
C HIS A 107 1.02 0.46 5.04
N ILE A 108 0.31 1.27 5.84
CA ILE A 108 -0.52 2.39 5.39
C ILE A 108 0.24 3.69 5.59
N ALA A 109 0.42 4.45 4.52
CA ALA A 109 1.05 5.77 4.51
C ALA A 109 2.30 5.82 5.43
N THR A 110 2.34 6.75 6.40
CA THR A 110 3.47 6.97 7.32
C THR A 110 3.07 6.65 8.77
N PHE A 111 3.92 7.03 9.73
CA PHE A 111 3.54 7.03 11.14
C PHE A 111 2.46 8.07 11.43
N LYS A 112 1.70 7.81 12.50
CA LYS A 112 0.72 8.75 13.03
C LYS A 112 1.29 9.51 14.22
N ASP A 113 0.92 10.79 14.32
CA ASP A 113 1.16 11.60 15.52
C ASP A 113 0.19 11.23 16.66
N GLU A 114 0.32 11.91 17.81
CA GLU A 114 -0.53 11.68 18.99
C GLU A 114 -2.01 11.97 18.72
N GLU A 115 -2.32 12.77 17.70
CA GLU A 115 -3.68 13.07 17.24
C GLU A 115 -4.19 12.08 16.17
N GLY A 116 -3.40 11.07 15.82
CA GLY A 116 -3.78 10.03 14.85
C GLY A 116 -3.63 10.45 13.39
N ARG A 117 -2.90 11.52 13.09
CA ARG A 117 -2.68 12.03 11.72
C ARG A 117 -1.37 11.51 11.15
N PHE A 118 -1.39 11.12 9.89
CA PHE A 118 -0.18 10.70 9.18
C PHE A 118 0.83 11.84 9.03
N ILE A 119 2.08 11.59 9.43
CA ILE A 119 3.18 12.58 9.45
C ILE A 119 3.78 12.71 8.03
N LEU A 120 3.84 13.94 7.51
CA LEU A 120 4.51 14.23 6.22
C LEU A 120 5.98 14.63 6.38
N ASN A 121 6.32 15.32 7.47
CA ASN A 121 7.66 15.84 7.69
C ASN A 121 8.47 14.87 8.54
N LEU A 122 8.78 13.70 7.96
CA LEU A 122 9.59 12.69 8.64
C LEU A 122 11.02 13.18 8.85
N THR A 123 11.51 13.00 10.07
CA THR A 123 12.93 13.07 10.41
C THR A 123 13.71 11.96 9.70
N GLU A 124 15.03 12.11 9.62
CA GLU A 124 15.88 11.06 9.03
C GLU A 124 15.80 9.73 9.79
N ALA A 125 15.59 9.78 11.11
CA ALA A 125 15.39 8.58 11.92
C ALA A 125 14.07 7.86 11.56
N GLU A 126 12.98 8.60 11.41
CA GLU A 126 11.69 8.02 11.00
C GLU A 126 11.73 7.48 9.57
N LYS A 127 12.44 8.16 8.65
CA LYS A 127 12.66 7.62 7.29
C LYS A 127 13.41 6.29 7.33
N GLU A 128 14.45 6.19 8.17
CA GLU A 128 15.20 4.94 8.33
C GLU A 128 14.36 3.84 8.99
N GLU A 129 13.47 4.19 9.91
CA GLU A 129 12.51 3.25 10.48
C GLU A 129 11.53 2.71 9.42
N ILE A 130 10.98 3.58 8.57
CA ILE A 130 10.15 3.17 7.43
C ILE A 130 10.94 2.28 6.47
N LYS A 131 12.21 2.61 6.17
CA LYS A 131 13.06 1.72 5.38
C LYS A 131 13.20 0.35 6.03
N SER A 132 13.37 0.28 7.34
CA SER A 132 13.43 -0.99 8.08
C SER A 132 12.14 -1.79 7.93
N ILE A 133 10.97 -1.16 8.03
CA ILE A 133 9.68 -1.81 7.80
C ILE A 133 9.65 -2.43 6.39
N TYR A 134 10.04 -1.68 5.37
CA TYR A 134 10.06 -2.19 3.99
C TYR A 134 11.08 -3.29 3.77
N ARG A 135 12.28 -3.22 4.38
CA ARG A 135 13.27 -4.31 4.32
C ARG A 135 12.69 -5.58 4.93
N ASP A 136 12.05 -5.48 6.09
CA ASP A 136 11.46 -6.63 6.77
C ASP A 136 10.27 -7.21 6.00
N MET A 137 9.51 -6.36 5.30
CA MET A 137 8.49 -6.80 4.35
C MET A 137 9.12 -7.55 3.17
N PHE A 138 10.09 -6.96 2.49
CA PHE A 138 10.61 -7.48 1.22
C PHE A 138 11.52 -8.69 1.39
N LYS A 139 12.21 -8.84 2.53
CA LYS A 139 12.96 -10.06 2.85
C LYS A 139 12.10 -11.32 2.88
N LYS A 140 10.80 -11.20 3.12
CA LYS A 140 9.86 -12.35 3.10
C LYS A 140 9.56 -12.84 1.70
N VAL A 141 9.88 -12.07 0.66
CA VAL A 141 9.70 -12.46 -0.76
C VAL A 141 10.73 -13.52 -1.17
N ASN A 142 11.92 -13.51 -0.54
CA ASN A 142 13.09 -14.32 -0.85
C ASN A 142 13.10 -15.68 -0.13
#